data_AF-A0A6N2E7A1-F1
#
_entry.id   AF-A0A6N2E7A1-F1
#
_cell.length_a   1.000
_cell.length_b   1.000
_cell.length_c   1.000
_cell.angle_alpha   90.00
_cell.angle_beta   90.00
_cell.angle_gamma   90.00
#
_symmetry.space_group_name_H-M   'P 1'
#
loop_
_entity.id
_entity.type
_entity.pdbx_description
1 polymer ?
#
loop_
_entity_poly.entity_id
_entity_poly.type
_entity_poly.pdbx_seq_one_letter_code
_entity_poly.pdbx_strand_id
1 'polypeptide(L)'
;MKHTAALAVLGDFSFDEKTINIHPNDGFDLGFMVTNEVVRIYFGCTLQEFQEDSAQAIYGKIHLKNECRNGSIELSLRTVEKIGKPKKIAIFRDQDRIFLQPA
;
A
#
# COMPACT_ATOMS: atom_id res chain seq x y z
N MET A 1 0.47 0.54 -15.40
CA MET A 1 0.74 0.48 -13.95
C MET A 1 0.99 1.90 -13.45
N LYS A 2 0.25 2.34 -12.42
CA LYS A 2 0.46 3.64 -11.76
C LYS A 2 1.24 3.42 -10.48
N HIS A 3 1.99 4.41 -10.00
CA HIS A 3 2.75 4.27 -8.76
C HIS A 3 2.90 5.60 -8.04
N THR A 4 3.06 5.53 -6.72
CA THR A 4 3.44 6.68 -5.90
C THR A 4 4.95 6.93 -5.94
N ALA A 5 5.38 8.10 -5.49
CA ALA A 5 6.73 8.24 -4.94
C ALA A 5 6.95 7.32 -3.72
N ALA A 6 8.19 7.20 -3.25
CA ALA A 6 8.50 6.45 -2.04
C ALA A 6 7.91 7.15 -0.80
N LEU A 7 6.91 6.53 -0.18
CA LEU A 7 6.19 7.03 0.98
C LEU A 7 6.88 6.60 2.27
N ALA A 8 6.96 7.49 3.26
CA ALA A 8 7.49 7.17 4.58
C ALA A 8 6.53 6.22 5.34
N VAL A 9 7.06 5.12 5.87
CA VAL A 9 6.27 4.11 6.58
C VAL A 9 5.98 4.56 8.02
N LEU A 10 4.70 4.64 8.35
CA LEU A 10 4.19 4.87 9.70
C LEU A 10 3.49 3.59 10.17
N GLY A 11 4.24 2.75 10.90
CA GLY A 11 3.73 1.50 11.45
C GLY A 11 3.24 1.67 12.89
N ASP A 12 2.01 1.27 13.17
CA ASP A 12 1.44 1.26 14.53
C ASP A 12 0.60 -0.01 14.78
N PHE A 13 0.38 -0.35 16.06
CA PHE A 13 -0.46 -1.47 16.49
C PHE A 13 -1.96 -1.21 16.32
N SER A 14 -2.37 0.06 16.21
CA SER A 14 -3.76 0.49 16.04
C SER A 14 -4.32 0.22 14.64
N PHE A 15 -3.46 -0.06 13.66
CA PHE A 15 -3.88 -0.38 12.29
C PHE A 15 -4.06 -1.88 12.08
N ASP A 16 -5.10 -2.27 11.34
CA ASP A 16 -5.31 -3.67 10.96
C ASP A 16 -4.48 -4.05 9.72
N GLU A 17 -4.17 -5.35 9.58
CA GLU A 17 -3.31 -5.87 8.50
C GLU A 17 -3.89 -5.71 7.09
N LYS A 18 -5.20 -5.43 6.98
CA LYS A 18 -5.95 -5.35 5.72
C LYS A 18 -6.24 -3.90 5.33
N THR A 19 -5.74 -2.93 6.08
CA THR A 19 -6.00 -1.52 5.85
C THR A 19 -4.71 -0.77 5.58
N ILE A 20 -4.73 0.02 4.52
CA ILE A 20 -3.68 0.97 4.16
C ILE A 20 -4.29 2.36 4.19
N ASN A 21 -3.70 3.29 4.92
CA ASN A 21 -4.12 4.70 4.82
C ASN A 21 -3.01 5.53 4.17
N ILE A 22 -3.41 6.39 3.24
CA ILE A 22 -2.54 7.38 2.58
C ILE A 22 -3.28 8.70 2.42
N HIS A 23 -2.55 9.77 2.17
CA HIS A 23 -3.16 11.05 1.83
C HIS A 23 -3.82 11.00 0.43
N PRO A 24 -4.95 11.68 0.19
CA PRO A 24 -5.64 11.65 -1.11
C PRO A 24 -4.77 12.05 -2.31
N ASN A 25 -3.84 12.99 -2.13
CA ASN A 25 -2.88 13.35 -3.19
C ASN A 25 -2.01 12.16 -3.62
N ASP A 26 -1.51 11.35 -2.68
CA ASP A 26 -0.74 10.14 -3.02
C ASP A 26 -1.66 9.09 -3.68
N GLY A 27 -2.93 9.01 -3.26
CA GLY A 27 -3.94 8.18 -3.90
C GLY A 27 -4.29 8.62 -5.33
N PHE A 28 -4.23 9.91 -5.62
CA PHE A 28 -4.46 10.46 -6.95
C PHE A 28 -3.38 10.02 -7.93
N ASP A 29 -2.11 9.92 -7.50
CA ASP A 29 -1.02 9.36 -8.30
C ASP A 29 -1.32 7.90 -8.73
N LEU A 30 -1.98 7.15 -7.85
CA LEU A 30 -2.48 5.79 -8.12
C LEU A 30 -3.78 5.77 -8.93
N GLY A 31 -4.38 6.92 -9.24
CA GLY A 31 -5.64 7.05 -9.97
C GLY A 31 -6.86 6.63 -9.17
N PHE A 32 -6.80 6.65 -7.84
CA PHE A 32 -7.98 6.48 -7.01
C PHE A 32 -8.85 7.74 -7.10
N MET A 33 -10.16 7.55 -7.30
CA MET A 33 -11.16 8.64 -7.39
C MET A 33 -12.13 8.65 -6.20
N VAL A 34 -12.01 7.66 -5.31
CA VAL A 34 -12.89 7.43 -4.17
C VAL A 34 -12.08 7.42 -2.88
N THR A 35 -12.71 7.75 -1.76
CA THR A 35 -12.05 7.81 -0.44
C THR A 35 -11.70 6.43 0.11
N ASN A 36 -12.29 5.37 -0.44
CA ASN A 36 -12.04 3.99 -0.04
C ASN A 36 -12.22 3.06 -1.24
N GLU A 37 -11.27 2.16 -1.45
CA GLU A 37 -11.35 1.14 -2.49
C GLU A 37 -10.92 -0.22 -1.92
N VAL A 38 -11.63 -1.28 -2.30
CA VAL A 38 -11.25 -2.65 -1.97
C VAL A 38 -10.19 -3.10 -2.98
N VAL A 39 -9.09 -3.64 -2.48
CA VAL A 39 -7.93 -4.01 -3.30
C VAL A 39 -7.35 -5.36 -2.88
N ARG A 40 -6.67 -6.04 -3.81
CA ARG A 40 -5.78 -7.17 -3.55
C ARG A 40 -4.38 -6.63 -3.23
N ILE A 41 -3.92 -6.83 -2.00
CA ILE A 41 -2.65 -6.32 -1.50
C ILE A 41 -1.59 -7.42 -1.61
N TYR A 42 -0.53 -7.12 -2.34
CA TYR A 42 0.64 -7.97 -2.51
C TYR A 42 1.82 -7.35 -1.78
N PHE A 43 2.50 -8.16 -0.98
CA PHE A 43 3.71 -7.76 -0.26
C PHE A 43 4.54 -8.99 0.07
N GLY A 44 5.84 -8.81 0.27
CA GLY A 44 6.76 -9.93 0.49
C GLY A 44 6.97 -10.82 -0.74
N CYS A 45 6.62 -10.33 -1.93
CA CYS A 45 6.87 -10.98 -3.22
C CYS A 45 7.70 -10.07 -4.13
N THR A 46 8.19 -10.63 -5.22
CA THR A 46 8.86 -9.88 -6.29
C THR A 46 7.85 -9.18 -7.20
N LEU A 47 8.32 -8.20 -7.97
CA LEU A 47 7.50 -7.54 -8.99
C LEU A 47 7.03 -8.52 -10.08
N GLN A 48 7.87 -9.52 -10.40
CA GLN A 48 7.52 -10.55 -11.39
C GLN A 48 6.33 -11.40 -10.89
N GLU A 49 6.38 -11.90 -9.65
CA GLU A 49 5.28 -12.68 -9.08
C GLU A 49 3.98 -11.89 -8.96
N PHE A 50 4.08 -10.58 -8.72
CA PHE A 50 2.93 -9.68 -8.76
C PHE A 50 2.32 -9.56 -10.18
N GLN A 51 3.17 -9.36 -11.19
CA GLN A 51 2.73 -9.23 -12.59
C GLN A 51 2.08 -10.50 -13.11
N GLU A 52 2.62 -11.66 -12.73
CA GLU A 52 2.13 -13.00 -13.10
C GLU A 52 0.92 -13.46 -12.25
N ASP A 53 0.54 -12.70 -11.21
CA ASP A 53 -0.47 -13.09 -10.21
C ASP A 53 -0.19 -14.45 -9.54
N SER A 54 1.08 -14.78 -9.33
CA SER A 54 1.52 -16.06 -8.75
C SER A 54 1.81 -16.00 -7.26
N ALA A 55 1.93 -14.79 -6.69
CA ALA A 55 2.10 -14.58 -5.25
C ALA A 55 0.78 -14.58 -4.47
N GLN A 56 0.86 -14.88 -3.18
CA GLN A 56 -0.28 -14.75 -2.27
C GLN A 56 -0.62 -13.27 -2.04
N ALA A 57 -1.89 -12.93 -2.22
CA ALA A 57 -2.43 -11.62 -1.90
C ALA A 57 -3.44 -11.71 -0.74
N ILE A 58 -3.65 -10.59 -0.05
CA ILE A 58 -4.75 -10.43 0.89
C ILE A 58 -5.77 -9.43 0.34
N TYR A 59 -7.05 -9.70 0.56
CA TYR A 59 -8.08 -8.68 0.31
C TYR A 59 -8.10 -7.68 1.45
N GLY A 60 -8.02 -6.40 1.09
CA GLY A 60 -8.00 -5.28 2.02
C GLY A 60 -8.60 -4.03 1.43
N LYS A 61 -8.37 -2.91 2.10
CA LYS A 61 -8.86 -1.59 1.71
C LYS A 61 -7.72 -0.58 1.72
N ILE A 62 -7.75 0.31 0.74
CA ILE A 62 -7.00 1.55 0.81
C ILE A 62 -7.96 2.68 1.17
N HIS A 63 -7.57 3.50 2.14
CA HIS A 63 -8.28 4.69 2.57
C HIS A 63 -7.49 5.93 2.21
N LEU A 64 -8.17 6.87 1.57
CA LEU A 64 -7.64 8.19 1.30
C LEU A 64 -8.15 9.14 2.38
N LYS A 65 -7.25 9.52 3.29
CA LYS A 65 -7.57 10.27 4.51
C LYS A 65 -6.78 11.58 4.54
N ASN A 66 -7.47 12.71 4.61
CA ASN A 66 -6.80 14.02 4.64
C ASN A 66 -5.97 14.22 5.92
N GLU A 67 -6.30 13.50 6.98
CA GLU A 67 -5.53 13.48 8.24
C GLU A 67 -4.19 12.72 8.11
N CYS A 68 -4.03 11.85 7.10
CA CYS A 68 -2.76 11.19 6.85
C CYS A 68 -1.76 12.20 6.30
N ARG A 69 -0.52 12.16 6.79
CA ARG A 69 0.53 13.06 6.29
C ARG A 69 0.82 12.75 4.81
N ASN A 70 0.84 13.78 3.97
CA ASN A 70 1.26 13.64 2.57
C ASN A 70 2.68 13.04 2.47
N GLY A 71 2.88 12.10 1.54
CA GLY A 71 4.15 11.40 1.37
C GLY A 71 4.40 10.33 2.44
N SER A 72 3.34 9.83 3.09
CA SER A 72 3.43 8.76 4.08
C SER A 72 2.38 7.67 3.86
N ILE A 73 2.68 6.48 4.37
CA ILE A 73 1.80 5.32 4.33
C ILE A 73 1.66 4.77 5.75
N GLU A 74 0.42 4.66 6.20
CA GLU A 74 0.09 4.04 7.47
C GLU A 74 -0.24 2.56 7.26
N LEU A 75 0.46 1.69 7.99
CA LEU A 75 0.34 0.24 7.91
C LEU A 75 0.28 -0.36 9.30
N SER A 76 -0.33 -1.54 9.43
CA SER A 76 -0.15 -2.33 10.65
C SER A 76 1.32 -2.67 10.87
N LEU A 77 1.74 -2.67 12.13
CA LEU A 77 3.10 -3.08 12.47
C LEU A 77 3.41 -4.50 11.97
N ARG A 78 2.44 -5.42 12.00
CA ARG A 78 2.59 -6.79 11.49
C ARG A 78 2.87 -6.83 9.99
N THR A 79 2.18 -5.99 9.21
CA THR A 79 2.44 -5.85 7.76
C THR A 79 3.85 -5.32 7.53
N VAL A 80 4.27 -4.29 8.27
CA VAL A 80 5.63 -3.73 8.18
C VAL A 80 6.69 -4.77 8.51
N GLU A 81 6.47 -5.60 9.54
CA GLU A 81 7.37 -6.70 9.90
C GLU A 81 7.47 -7.76 8.81
N LYS A 82 6.34 -8.17 8.21
CA LYS A 82 6.30 -9.13 7.10
C LYS A 82 7.03 -8.63 5.85
N ILE A 83 7.06 -7.31 5.63
CA ILE A 83 7.76 -6.69 4.50
C ILE A 83 9.28 -6.55 4.77
N GLY A 84 9.73 -6.77 6.00
CA GLY A 84 11.15 -6.63 6.38
C GLY A 84 11.52 -5.27 6.96
N LYS A 85 10.56 -4.58 7.59
CA LYS A 85 10.73 -3.28 8.28
C LYS A 85 11.29 -2.16 7.39
N PRO A 86 10.73 -1.94 6.19
CA PRO A 86 11.15 -0.86 5.32
C PRO A 86 10.86 0.51 5.96
N LYS A 87 11.76 1.48 5.74
CA LYS A 87 11.52 2.88 6.12
C LYS A 87 10.65 3.62 5.10
N LYS A 88 10.68 3.16 3.85
CA LYS A 88 9.91 3.72 2.74
C LYS A 88 9.32 2.61 1.88
N ILE A 89 8.13 2.86 1.34
CA ILE A 89 7.44 1.95 0.42
C ILE A 89 6.89 2.76 -0.75
N ALA A 90 7.08 2.28 -1.97
CA ALA A 90 6.32 2.72 -3.13
C ALA A 90 5.12 1.78 -3.35
N ILE A 91 3.96 2.35 -3.64
CA ILE A 91 2.77 1.56 -3.99
C ILE A 91 2.70 1.51 -5.51
N PHE A 92 2.62 0.31 -6.07
CA PHE A 92 2.31 0.09 -7.48
C PHE A 92 0.88 -0.40 -7.60
N ARG A 93 0.09 0.20 -8.49
CA ARG A 93 -1.30 -0.21 -8.76
C ARG A 93 -1.45 -0.73 -10.18
N ASP A 94 -2.14 -1.85 -10.28
CA ASP A 94 -2.68 -2.38 -11.52
C ASP A 94 -4.13 -2.86 -11.31
N GLN A 95 -5.10 -2.09 -11.82
CA GLN A 95 -6.53 -2.29 -11.58
C GLN A 95 -6.88 -2.30 -10.07
N ASP A 96 -7.45 -3.39 -9.58
CA ASP A 96 -7.80 -3.64 -8.17
C ASP A 96 -6.62 -4.22 -7.36
N ARG A 97 -5.44 -4.39 -7.98
CA ARG A 97 -4.26 -4.97 -7.36
C ARG A 97 -3.27 -3.87 -6.98
N ILE A 98 -2.70 -3.99 -5.78
CA ILE A 98 -1.61 -3.12 -5.33
C ILE A 98 -0.43 -3.94 -4.82
N PHE A 99 0.78 -3.49 -5.14
CA PHE A 99 2.03 -4.09 -4.71
C PHE A 99 2.81 -3.09 -3.85
N LEU A 100 3.20 -3.52 -2.66
CA LEU A 100 4.00 -2.74 -1.72
C LEU A 100 5.47 -3.07 -1.93
N GLN A 101 6.19 -2.18 -2.61
CA GLN A 101 7.62 -2.35 -2.88
C GLN A 101 8.46 -1.55 -1.87
N PRO A 102 9.32 -2.20 -1.08
CA PRO A 102 10.35 -1.52 -0.30
C PRO A 102 11.23 -0.63 -1.19
N ALA A 103 11.49 0.60 -0.75
CA ALA A 103 12.30 1.59 -1.46
C ALA A 103 13.49 2.08 -0.63
#